data_AF-A0A523MH95-F1
#
_entry.id   AF-A0A523MH95-F1
#
_cell.length_a   1.000
_cell.length_b   1.000
_cell.length_c   1.000
_cell.angle_alpha   90.00
_cell.angle_beta   90.00
_cell.angle_gamma   90.00
#
_symmetry.space_group_name_H-M   'P 1'
#
loop_
_entity.id
_entity.type
_entity.pdbx_description
1 polymer ?
#
loop_
_entity_poly.entity_id
_entity_poly.type
_entity_poly.pdbx_seq_one_letter_code
_entity_poly.pdbx_strand_id
1 'polypeptide(L)'
;QCLRYLRSGFQLGREHGLTTTDWWDAPTMSQLCEIALANDIERQHVCGIIEKARLQPCLKADLSVDWPWPVRIEVLGHFRLTVQGEAVSGQTKSQRKVLELIKALIALGGKRVSAVRLADAVWPDAEGDDARNALKTTIHRLRKLLGVSEAIELKDGFLSISTRYCWVDALVYNSLAKTPRSSADRIANLRQALKLYQGPLLADEENLPWMIAPRAHLQKTAHKIVMELGVRHEGRRRWNKAIRVYRQGLDTDPIDEQICRHLMQSYQQSGRYEAAIDTYEQCCSALKAQVARSPSAKTRLLAESITHA
;
A
#
# COMPACT_ATOMS: atom_id res chain seq x y z
N GLN A 1 -22.56 -20.97 -7.97
CA GLN A 1 -23.79 -20.74 -8.77
C GLN A 1 -23.97 -19.26 -9.13
N CYS A 2 -23.87 -18.32 -8.18
CA CYS A 2 -24.03 -16.87 -8.43
C CYS A 2 -23.04 -16.31 -9.48
N LEU A 3 -21.76 -16.70 -9.47
CA LEU A 3 -20.77 -16.24 -10.47
C LEU A 3 -21.12 -16.64 -11.91
N ARG A 4 -21.81 -17.77 -12.11
CA ARG A 4 -22.25 -18.22 -13.44
C ARG A 4 -23.31 -17.28 -14.01
N TYR A 5 -24.27 -16.90 -13.18
CA TYR A 5 -25.31 -15.93 -13.56
C TYR A 5 -24.74 -14.54 -13.76
N LEU A 6 -23.78 -14.12 -12.92
CA LEU A 6 -23.07 -12.86 -13.09
C LEU A 6 -22.34 -12.78 -14.44
N ARG A 7 -21.61 -13.84 -14.79
CA ARG A 7 -20.93 -13.95 -16.09
C ARG A 7 -21.91 -13.90 -17.25
N SER A 8 -23.00 -14.66 -17.17
CA SER A 8 -24.03 -14.66 -18.22
C SER A 8 -24.68 -13.27 -18.38
N GLY A 9 -24.95 -12.59 -17.26
CA GLY A 9 -25.53 -11.24 -17.25
C GLY A 9 -24.63 -10.19 -17.88
N PHE A 10 -23.35 -10.13 -17.49
CA PHE A 10 -22.39 -9.19 -18.10
C PHE A 10 -22.09 -9.54 -19.57
N GLN A 11 -22.08 -10.81 -19.94
CA GLN A 11 -21.92 -11.22 -21.33
C GLN A 11 -23.08 -10.73 -22.21
N LEU A 12 -24.32 -10.93 -21.76
CA LEU A 12 -25.52 -10.40 -22.44
C LEU A 12 -25.48 -8.86 -22.50
N GLY A 13 -25.06 -8.22 -21.40
CA GLY A 13 -24.86 -6.77 -21.35
C GLY A 13 -23.89 -6.29 -22.42
N ARG A 14 -22.76 -6.98 -22.61
CA ARG A 14 -21.77 -6.68 -23.65
C ARG A 14 -22.34 -6.86 -25.05
N GLU A 15 -22.99 -7.99 -25.31
CA GLU A 15 -23.58 -8.33 -26.62
C GLU A 15 -24.63 -7.31 -27.06
N HIS A 16 -25.40 -6.77 -26.11
CA HIS A 16 -26.42 -5.74 -26.36
C HIS A 16 -25.93 -4.30 -26.13
N GLY A 17 -24.65 -4.09 -25.83
CA GLY A 17 -24.09 -2.76 -25.58
C GLY A 17 -24.67 -2.03 -24.37
N LEU A 18 -25.26 -2.76 -23.41
CA LEU A 18 -25.90 -2.20 -22.22
C LEU A 18 -24.85 -1.66 -21.26
N THR A 19 -24.77 -0.34 -21.16
CA THR A 19 -23.87 0.34 -20.21
C THR A 19 -24.58 1.10 -19.09
N THR A 20 -25.90 1.23 -19.19
CA THR A 20 -26.81 1.79 -18.18
C THR A 20 -28.19 1.19 -18.41
N THR A 21 -28.91 0.79 -17.35
CA THR A 21 -30.33 0.43 -17.45
C THR A 21 -31.13 1.07 -16.33
N ASP A 22 -32.43 1.31 -16.56
CA ASP A 22 -33.29 2.12 -15.69
C ASP A 22 -33.57 1.52 -14.29
N TRP A 23 -33.22 0.25 -14.08
CA TRP A 23 -33.40 -0.47 -12.81
C TRP A 23 -32.10 -0.64 -12.02
N TRP A 24 -31.01 0.03 -12.44
CA TRP A 24 -29.73 -0.02 -11.75
C TRP A 24 -29.73 0.80 -10.46
N ASP A 25 -29.62 0.12 -9.33
CA ASP A 25 -29.13 0.76 -8.13
C ASP A 25 -27.59 0.80 -8.15
N ALA A 26 -27.02 1.99 -7.96
CA ALA A 26 -25.57 2.19 -8.08
C ALA A 26 -24.76 1.38 -7.05
N PRO A 27 -25.16 1.27 -5.76
CA PRO A 27 -24.43 0.44 -4.79
C PRO A 27 -24.34 -1.06 -5.16
N THR A 28 -25.44 -1.67 -5.59
CA THR A 28 -25.49 -3.07 -6.02
C THR A 28 -24.70 -3.25 -7.30
N MET A 29 -24.84 -2.35 -8.28
CA MET A 29 -24.04 -2.44 -9.51
C MET A 29 -22.54 -2.32 -9.22
N SER A 30 -22.14 -1.43 -8.32
CA SER A 30 -20.75 -1.35 -7.86
C SER A 30 -20.28 -2.68 -7.25
N GLN A 31 -21.08 -3.29 -6.38
CA GLN A 31 -20.74 -4.57 -5.75
C GLN A 31 -20.63 -5.69 -6.80
N LEU A 32 -21.54 -5.75 -7.77
CA LEU A 32 -21.51 -6.71 -8.86
C LEU A 32 -20.29 -6.53 -9.75
N CYS A 33 -19.93 -5.28 -10.06
CA CYS A 33 -18.73 -4.95 -10.82
C CYS A 33 -17.45 -5.34 -10.05
N GLU A 34 -17.37 -5.10 -8.74
CA GLU A 34 -16.24 -5.53 -7.92
C GLU A 34 -16.07 -7.05 -7.92
N ILE A 35 -17.17 -7.79 -7.74
CA ILE A 35 -17.14 -9.26 -7.79
C ILE A 35 -16.72 -9.74 -9.18
N ALA A 36 -17.19 -9.10 -10.25
CA ALA A 36 -16.82 -9.45 -11.62
C ALA A 36 -15.32 -9.22 -11.88
N LEU A 37 -14.78 -8.05 -11.49
CA LEU A 37 -13.36 -7.72 -11.63
C LEU A 37 -12.47 -8.68 -10.85
N ALA A 38 -12.82 -8.99 -9.59
CA ALA A 38 -12.07 -9.92 -8.74
C ALA A 38 -12.03 -11.37 -9.29
N ASN A 39 -12.93 -11.71 -10.21
CA ASN A 39 -13.02 -13.04 -10.85
C ASN A 39 -12.72 -13.01 -12.36
N ASP A 40 -12.16 -11.91 -12.86
CA ASP A 40 -11.83 -11.69 -14.28
C ASP A 40 -13.01 -11.99 -15.23
N ILE A 41 -14.20 -11.53 -14.86
CA ILE A 41 -15.43 -11.70 -15.65
C ILE A 41 -15.65 -10.44 -16.49
N GLU A 42 -15.64 -10.59 -17.82
CA GLU A 42 -15.98 -9.53 -18.79
C GLU A 42 -15.27 -8.18 -18.51
N ARG A 43 -14.00 -8.24 -18.09
CA ARG A 43 -13.26 -7.11 -17.50
C ARG A 43 -13.38 -5.81 -18.30
N GLN A 44 -13.18 -5.85 -19.61
CA GLN A 44 -13.25 -4.65 -20.46
C GLN A 44 -14.64 -4.02 -20.47
N HIS A 45 -15.69 -4.86 -20.53
CA HIS A 45 -17.07 -4.39 -20.51
C HIS A 45 -17.44 -3.82 -19.13
N VAL A 46 -17.06 -4.51 -18.05
CA VAL A 46 -17.27 -4.05 -16.67
C VAL A 46 -16.57 -2.72 -16.40
N CYS A 47 -15.31 -2.55 -16.84
CA CYS A 47 -14.62 -1.26 -16.74
C CYS A 47 -15.37 -0.16 -17.49
N GLY A 48 -15.85 -0.44 -18.71
CA GLY A 48 -16.65 0.51 -19.48
C GLY A 48 -17.96 0.91 -18.79
N ILE A 49 -18.62 -0.01 -18.07
CA ILE A 49 -19.78 0.31 -17.23
C ILE A 49 -19.39 1.25 -16.09
N ILE A 50 -18.33 0.91 -15.34
CA ILE A 50 -17.86 1.72 -14.20
C ILE A 50 -17.54 3.15 -14.62
N GLU A 51 -16.82 3.31 -15.73
CA GLU A 51 -16.42 4.61 -16.27
C GLU A 51 -17.63 5.44 -16.72
N LYS A 52 -18.53 4.85 -17.52
CA LYS A 52 -19.70 5.55 -18.06
C LYS A 52 -20.71 5.92 -16.97
N ALA A 53 -21.01 4.99 -16.06
CA ALA A 53 -21.94 5.22 -14.96
C ALA A 53 -21.29 5.92 -13.75
N ARG A 54 -19.97 6.22 -13.81
CA ARG A 54 -19.18 6.83 -12.73
C ARG A 54 -19.37 6.12 -11.38
N LEU A 55 -19.47 4.80 -11.43
CA LEU A 55 -19.70 3.96 -10.26
C LEU A 55 -18.57 4.16 -9.25
N GLN A 56 -18.92 3.97 -7.98
CA GLN A 56 -17.99 4.11 -6.87
C GLN A 56 -17.73 2.75 -6.25
N PRO A 57 -16.49 2.38 -5.93
CA PRO A 57 -16.22 1.09 -5.32
C PRO A 57 -16.96 0.97 -3.98
N CYS A 58 -17.46 -0.22 -3.69
CA CYS A 58 -18.05 -0.53 -2.41
C CYS A 58 -16.91 -0.61 -1.38
N LEU A 59 -16.86 0.35 -0.46
CA LEU A 59 -15.79 0.48 0.55
C LEU A 59 -15.63 -0.72 1.51
N LYS A 60 -16.43 -1.79 1.38
CA LYS A 60 -16.35 -3.04 2.12
C LYS A 60 -16.26 -4.26 1.19
N ALA A 61 -15.08 -4.49 0.66
CA ALA A 61 -14.50 -5.80 0.35
C ALA A 61 -13.05 -5.54 -0.04
N ASP A 62 -12.09 -5.75 0.86
CA ASP A 62 -10.65 -5.79 0.55
C ASP A 62 -10.16 -4.87 -0.61
N LEU A 63 -10.31 -3.55 -0.46
CA LEU A 63 -9.49 -2.56 -1.17
C LEU A 63 -9.46 -2.60 -2.71
N SER A 64 -10.46 -3.17 -3.38
CA SER A 64 -10.65 -3.22 -4.83
C SER A 64 -9.43 -2.77 -5.67
N VAL A 65 -8.34 -3.54 -5.59
CA VAL A 65 -7.07 -3.22 -6.27
C VAL A 65 -7.25 -3.27 -7.78
N ASP A 66 -8.25 -4.06 -8.22
CA ASP A 66 -8.63 -4.26 -9.61
C ASP A 66 -9.67 -3.26 -10.13
N TRP A 67 -10.22 -2.39 -9.27
CA TRP A 67 -11.10 -1.32 -9.73
C TRP A 67 -10.36 -0.41 -10.73
N PRO A 68 -11.00 0.03 -11.81
CA PRO A 68 -10.41 0.96 -12.79
C PRO A 68 -10.37 2.37 -12.19
N TRP A 69 -9.45 2.57 -11.24
CA TRP A 69 -9.26 3.84 -10.58
C TRP A 69 -8.76 4.89 -11.59
N PRO A 70 -9.43 6.06 -11.69
CA PRO A 70 -8.95 7.17 -12.52
C PRO A 70 -7.53 7.58 -12.18
N VAL A 71 -7.15 7.50 -10.90
CA VAL A 71 -5.80 7.78 -10.41
C VAL A 71 -5.37 6.64 -9.51
N ARG A 72 -4.23 6.01 -9.83
CA ARG A 72 -3.59 5.00 -8.99
C ARG A 72 -2.20 5.49 -8.60
N ILE A 73 -1.91 5.43 -7.30
CA ILE A 73 -0.65 5.90 -6.74
C ILE A 73 -0.06 4.80 -5.86
N GLU A 74 1.14 4.39 -6.20
CA GLU A 74 1.93 3.43 -5.44
C GLU A 74 3.12 4.16 -4.85
N VAL A 75 3.29 4.05 -3.54
CA VAL A 75 4.36 4.68 -2.78
C VAL A 75 5.04 3.73 -1.79
N LEU A 76 4.51 2.52 -1.56
CA LEU A 76 5.09 1.54 -0.64
C LEU A 76 6.13 0.66 -1.35
N GLY A 77 7.32 1.21 -1.52
CA GLY A 77 8.34 0.73 -2.45
C GLY A 77 8.61 1.80 -3.50
N HIS A 78 8.68 1.41 -4.77
CA HIS A 78 8.90 2.33 -5.89
C HIS A 78 7.71 3.26 -6.12
N PHE A 79 7.97 4.52 -6.43
CA PHE A 79 6.91 5.47 -6.78
C PHE A 79 6.35 5.17 -8.17
N ARG A 80 5.03 4.94 -8.26
CA ARG A 80 4.31 4.88 -9.54
C ARG A 80 3.03 5.71 -9.47
N LEU A 81 2.81 6.51 -10.49
CA LEU A 81 1.58 7.27 -10.70
C LEU A 81 0.99 6.86 -12.04
N THR A 82 -0.23 6.36 -12.01
CA THR A 82 -1.00 6.01 -13.21
C THR A 82 -2.27 6.84 -13.23
N VAL A 83 -2.54 7.50 -14.36
CA VAL A 83 -3.73 8.33 -14.58
C VAL A 83 -4.47 7.77 -15.79
N GLN A 84 -5.74 7.41 -15.63
CA GLN A 84 -6.56 6.78 -16.68
C GLN A 84 -5.88 5.58 -17.35
N GLY A 85 -5.18 4.76 -16.55
CA GLY A 85 -4.43 3.59 -17.04
C GLY A 85 -3.04 3.89 -17.62
N GLU A 86 -2.67 5.17 -17.81
CA GLU A 86 -1.38 5.57 -18.38
C GLU A 86 -0.37 5.97 -17.29
N ALA A 87 0.86 5.46 -17.40
CA ALA A 87 1.93 5.80 -16.47
C ALA A 87 2.42 7.23 -16.68
N VAL A 88 2.44 8.02 -15.61
CA VAL A 88 2.92 9.41 -15.63
C VAL A 88 4.41 9.43 -15.26
N SER A 89 5.25 9.95 -16.15
CA SER A 89 6.68 10.17 -15.89
C SER A 89 7.00 11.65 -15.61
N GLY A 90 7.87 11.89 -14.63
CA GLY A 90 8.28 13.23 -14.20
C GLY A 90 9.46 13.79 -14.98
N GLN A 91 9.27 14.13 -16.26
CA GLN A 91 10.40 14.50 -17.13
C GLN A 91 10.83 15.98 -16.98
N THR A 92 9.92 16.89 -16.61
CA THR A 92 10.22 18.33 -16.50
C THR A 92 10.38 18.82 -15.05
N LYS A 93 11.14 19.91 -14.84
CA LYS A 93 11.30 20.55 -13.50
C LYS A 93 9.96 20.94 -12.86
N SER A 94 9.00 21.43 -13.66
CA SER A 94 7.65 21.74 -13.17
C SER A 94 6.86 20.49 -12.77
N GLN A 95 7.04 19.36 -13.45
CA GLN A 95 6.41 18.10 -13.06
C GLN A 95 7.03 17.55 -11.79
N ARG A 96 8.34 17.71 -11.57
CA ARG A 96 9.01 17.25 -10.34
C ARG A 96 8.37 17.83 -9.07
N LYS A 97 8.12 19.15 -9.01
CA LYS A 97 7.47 19.77 -7.84
C LYS A 97 6.00 19.36 -7.68
N VAL A 98 5.29 19.08 -8.78
CA VAL A 98 3.94 18.50 -8.73
C VAL A 98 3.95 17.09 -8.13
N LEU A 99 4.91 16.26 -8.56
CA LEU A 99 5.09 14.92 -8.01
C LEU A 99 5.57 14.94 -6.56
N GLU A 100 6.45 15.87 -6.20
CA GLU A 100 6.91 16.06 -4.82
C GLU A 100 5.75 16.48 -3.91
N LEU A 101 4.86 17.37 -4.37
CA LEU A 101 3.67 17.76 -3.61
C LEU A 101 2.75 16.58 -3.31
N ILE A 102 2.45 15.73 -4.30
CA ILE A 102 1.58 14.57 -4.06
C ILE A 102 2.26 13.52 -3.17
N LYS A 103 3.57 13.30 -3.34
CA LYS A 103 4.37 12.43 -2.45
C LYS A 103 4.33 12.92 -1.01
N ALA A 104 4.57 14.21 -0.79
CA ALA A 104 4.51 14.82 0.54
C ALA A 104 3.09 14.75 1.13
N LEU A 105 2.06 15.03 0.33
CA LEU A 105 0.66 14.89 0.75
C LEU A 105 0.35 13.47 1.24
N ILE A 106 0.79 12.44 0.51
CA ILE A 106 0.60 11.03 0.89
C ILE A 106 1.40 10.69 2.15
N ALA A 107 2.69 11.04 2.19
CA ALA A 107 3.57 10.76 3.32
C ALA A 107 3.07 11.39 4.62
N LEU A 108 2.45 12.58 4.53
CA LEU A 108 1.86 13.29 5.66
C LEU A 108 0.44 12.83 6.01
N GLY A 109 -0.05 11.75 5.39
CA GLY A 109 -1.27 11.04 5.75
C GLY A 109 -2.39 11.08 4.71
N GLY A 110 -2.24 11.88 3.64
CA GLY A 110 -3.16 11.98 2.50
C GLY A 110 -4.57 12.49 2.80
N LYS A 111 -4.90 12.79 4.06
CA LYS A 111 -6.19 13.34 4.48
C LYS A 111 -5.98 14.47 5.49
N ARG A 112 -6.69 15.58 5.27
CA ARG A 112 -6.63 16.80 6.10
C ARG A 112 -5.20 17.23 6.45
N VAL A 113 -4.32 17.28 5.45
CA VAL A 113 -2.94 17.74 5.63
C VAL A 113 -2.89 19.25 5.49
N SER A 114 -2.29 19.95 6.46
CA SER A 114 -2.19 21.41 6.45
C SER A 114 -1.46 21.90 5.19
N ALA A 115 -2.06 22.86 4.50
CA ALA A 115 -1.45 23.53 3.34
C ALA A 115 -0.13 24.21 3.73
N VAL A 116 -0.05 24.82 4.92
CA VAL A 116 1.18 25.44 5.42
C VAL A 116 2.28 24.39 5.59
N ARG A 117 1.96 23.28 6.27
CA ARG A 117 2.93 22.19 6.47
C ARG A 117 3.41 21.58 5.15
N LEU A 118 2.55 21.50 4.14
CA LEU A 118 2.94 21.04 2.80
C LEU A 118 3.82 22.05 2.08
N ALA A 119 3.53 23.34 2.21
CA ALA A 119 4.36 24.39 1.64
C ALA A 119 5.78 24.31 2.21
N ASP A 120 5.92 24.25 3.55
CA ASP A 120 7.22 24.15 4.23
C ASP A 120 7.98 22.87 3.86
N ALA A 121 7.27 21.76 3.64
CA ALA A 121 7.87 20.48 3.29
C ALA A 121 8.43 20.46 1.85
N VAL A 122 7.75 21.11 0.91
CA VAL A 122 8.07 21.05 -0.54
C VAL A 122 8.90 22.26 -0.99
N TRP A 123 8.79 23.40 -0.31
CA TRP A 123 9.54 24.62 -0.58
C TRP A 123 10.14 25.19 0.72
N PRO A 124 11.11 24.48 1.34
CA PRO A 124 11.71 24.92 2.61
C PRO A 124 12.46 26.26 2.48
N ASP A 125 12.96 26.57 1.28
CA ASP A 125 13.78 27.76 1.03
C ASP A 125 12.97 28.98 0.52
N ALA A 126 11.65 28.90 0.48
CA ALA A 126 10.80 29.98 -0.01
C ALA A 126 10.53 31.05 1.06
N GLU A 127 10.63 32.32 0.70
CA GLU A 127 10.46 33.46 1.61
C GLU A 127 9.06 34.08 1.52
N GLY A 128 8.59 34.68 2.61
CA GLY A 128 7.31 35.40 2.65
C GLY A 128 6.11 34.56 2.19
N ASP A 129 5.35 35.06 1.20
CA ASP A 129 4.18 34.39 0.65
C ASP A 129 4.48 33.48 -0.56
N ASP A 130 5.75 33.34 -0.95
CA ASP A 130 6.13 32.59 -2.16
C ASP A 130 5.75 31.11 -2.05
N ALA A 131 5.95 30.51 -0.88
CA ALA A 131 5.61 29.11 -0.63
C ALA A 131 4.10 28.85 -0.83
N ARG A 132 3.25 29.78 -0.38
CA ARG A 132 1.79 29.68 -0.51
C ARG A 132 1.35 29.84 -1.96
N ASN A 133 1.95 30.79 -2.69
CA ASN A 133 1.66 31.03 -4.10
C ASN A 133 2.14 29.87 -4.99
N ALA A 134 3.33 29.33 -4.71
CA ALA A 134 3.85 28.14 -5.34
C ALA A 134 2.95 26.93 -5.09
N LEU A 135 2.48 26.74 -3.85
CA LEU A 135 1.54 25.68 -3.50
C LEU A 135 0.24 25.79 -4.30
N LYS A 136 -0.42 26.96 -4.32
CA LYS A 136 -1.67 27.17 -5.09
C LYS A 136 -1.49 26.82 -6.57
N THR A 137 -0.41 27.31 -7.18
CA THR A 137 -0.08 27.05 -8.58
C THR A 137 0.17 25.56 -8.82
N THR A 138 0.87 24.90 -7.91
CA THR A 138 1.21 23.48 -8.01
C THR A 138 -0.01 22.59 -7.81
N ILE A 139 -0.94 22.95 -6.92
CA ILE A 139 -2.24 22.27 -6.77
C ILE A 139 -3.04 22.33 -8.07
N HIS A 140 -3.09 23.49 -8.72
CA HIS A 140 -3.79 23.63 -10.00
C HIS A 140 -3.17 22.73 -11.08
N ARG A 141 -1.83 22.72 -11.18
CA ARG A 141 -1.10 21.84 -12.10
C ARG A 141 -1.28 20.36 -11.76
N LEU A 142 -1.33 20.01 -10.48
CA LEU A 142 -1.58 18.65 -10.01
C LEU A 142 -2.97 18.17 -10.45
N ARG A 143 -4.00 18.97 -10.22
CA ARG A 143 -5.38 18.65 -10.67
C ARG A 143 -5.44 18.45 -12.18
N LYS A 144 -4.74 19.29 -12.95
CA LYS A 144 -4.64 19.13 -14.40
C LYS A 144 -3.92 17.84 -14.81
N LEU A 145 -2.82 17.50 -14.13
CA LEU A 145 -2.06 16.27 -14.37
C LEU A 145 -2.90 15.02 -14.10
N LEU A 146 -3.72 15.04 -13.04
CA LEU A 146 -4.59 13.92 -12.66
C LEU A 146 -5.84 13.78 -13.54
N GLY A 147 -6.16 14.78 -14.37
CA GLY A 147 -7.35 14.78 -15.22
C GLY A 147 -8.68 14.87 -14.46
N VAL A 148 -8.66 14.93 -13.12
CA VAL A 148 -9.83 14.98 -12.24
C VAL A 148 -9.58 16.04 -11.16
N SER A 149 -10.28 17.16 -11.22
CA SER A 149 -10.08 18.28 -10.29
C SER A 149 -10.37 17.92 -8.83
N GLU A 150 -11.35 17.04 -8.63
CA GLU A 150 -11.86 16.57 -7.35
C GLU A 150 -10.98 15.49 -6.72
N ALA A 151 -9.95 15.01 -7.44
CA ALA A 151 -8.97 14.07 -6.90
C ALA A 151 -8.19 14.67 -5.71
N ILE A 152 -7.99 16.00 -5.72
CA ILE A 152 -7.33 16.75 -4.65
C ILE A 152 -8.29 17.82 -4.13
N GLU A 153 -8.74 17.66 -2.90
CA GLU A 153 -9.67 18.55 -2.22
C GLU A 153 -8.89 19.55 -1.36
N LEU A 154 -9.23 20.84 -1.43
CA LEU A 154 -8.71 21.88 -0.54
C LEU A 154 -9.89 22.48 0.22
N LYS A 155 -9.94 22.26 1.53
CA LYS A 155 -11.02 22.75 2.40
C LYS A 155 -10.45 23.27 3.72
N ASP A 156 -10.83 24.49 4.11
CA ASP A 156 -10.41 25.14 5.36
C ASP A 156 -8.89 25.16 5.57
N GLY A 157 -8.11 25.31 4.49
CA GLY A 157 -6.64 25.29 4.56
C GLY A 157 -6.00 23.91 4.64
N PHE A 158 -6.77 22.83 4.46
CA PHE A 158 -6.28 21.46 4.46
C PHE A 158 -6.48 20.77 3.11
N LEU A 159 -5.46 20.05 2.66
CA LEU A 159 -5.50 19.21 1.47
C LEU A 159 -5.87 17.76 1.82
N SER A 160 -6.67 17.14 0.98
CA SER A 160 -7.00 15.70 1.05
C SER A 160 -7.00 15.07 -0.32
N ILE A 161 -6.57 13.81 -0.39
CA ILE A 161 -6.73 12.96 -1.56
C ILE A 161 -8.11 12.33 -1.47
N SER A 162 -8.91 12.52 -2.52
CA SER A 162 -10.25 11.96 -2.59
C SER A 162 -10.18 10.47 -2.90
N THR A 163 -10.55 9.63 -1.92
CA THR A 163 -10.63 8.16 -2.11
C THR A 163 -11.78 7.73 -3.02
N ARG A 164 -12.51 8.70 -3.58
CA ARG A 164 -13.51 8.51 -4.63
C ARG A 164 -12.86 8.31 -6.01
N TYR A 165 -11.75 8.99 -6.26
CA TYR A 165 -11.08 9.02 -7.57
C TYR A 165 -9.68 8.40 -7.52
N CYS A 166 -9.08 8.36 -6.33
CA CYS A 166 -7.71 7.95 -6.14
C CYS A 166 -7.63 6.66 -5.31
N TRP A 167 -6.89 5.69 -5.82
CA TRP A 167 -6.35 4.60 -5.04
C TRP A 167 -4.91 4.90 -4.66
N VAL A 168 -4.60 4.79 -3.37
CA VAL A 168 -3.26 5.03 -2.83
C VAL A 168 -2.91 3.88 -1.91
N ASP A 169 -1.92 3.08 -2.28
CA ASP A 169 -1.49 1.89 -1.53
C ASP A 169 -1.21 2.19 -0.05
N ALA A 170 -0.60 3.33 0.30
CA ALA A 170 -0.32 3.73 1.68
C ALA A 170 -1.59 4.04 2.49
N LEU A 171 -2.61 4.66 1.88
CA LEU A 171 -3.88 4.96 2.56
C LEU A 171 -4.67 3.68 2.82
N VAL A 172 -4.67 2.82 1.81
CA VAL A 172 -5.25 1.49 1.77
C VAL A 172 -4.60 0.59 2.84
N TYR A 173 -3.27 0.51 2.85
CA TYR A 173 -2.45 -0.18 3.86
C TYR A 173 -2.78 0.27 5.28
N ASN A 174 -2.76 1.59 5.52
CA ASN A 174 -3.04 2.15 6.84
C ASN A 174 -4.46 1.84 7.33
N SER A 175 -5.45 1.80 6.42
CA SER A 175 -6.82 1.44 6.76
C SER A 175 -6.92 -0.02 7.19
N LEU A 176 -6.34 -0.95 6.41
CA LEU A 176 -6.30 -2.37 6.76
C LEU A 176 -5.56 -2.64 8.06
N ALA A 177 -4.40 -2.01 8.26
CA ALA A 177 -3.58 -2.17 9.46
C ALA A 177 -4.34 -1.75 10.73
N LYS A 178 -5.32 -0.83 10.60
CA LYS A 178 -6.18 -0.34 11.70
C LYS A 178 -7.44 -1.18 11.93
N THR A 179 -7.67 -2.25 11.16
CA THR A 179 -8.81 -3.16 11.37
C THR A 179 -8.85 -3.65 12.82
N PRO A 180 -9.97 -3.52 13.56
CA PRO A 180 -10.04 -3.93 14.95
C PRO A 180 -9.68 -5.41 15.16
N ARG A 181 -9.03 -5.74 16.29
CA ARG A 181 -8.66 -7.12 16.62
C ARG A 181 -9.86 -8.07 16.74
N SER A 182 -11.03 -7.54 17.10
CA SER A 182 -12.29 -8.28 17.20
C SER A 182 -12.97 -8.56 15.85
N SER A 183 -12.51 -7.91 14.76
CA SER A 183 -13.08 -8.12 13.43
C SER A 183 -12.75 -9.52 12.90
N ALA A 184 -13.76 -10.20 12.35
CA ALA A 184 -13.57 -11.48 11.67
C ALA A 184 -12.57 -11.38 10.50
N ASP A 185 -12.52 -10.22 9.85
CA ASP A 185 -11.71 -9.97 8.66
C ASP A 185 -10.27 -9.52 9.00
N ARG A 186 -9.94 -9.31 10.28
CA ARG A 186 -8.62 -8.81 10.73
C ARG A 186 -7.47 -9.52 10.03
N ILE A 187 -7.52 -10.85 9.96
CA ILE A 187 -6.43 -11.64 9.39
C ILE A 187 -6.36 -11.55 7.87
N ALA A 188 -7.50 -11.45 7.18
CA ALA A 188 -7.54 -11.23 5.74
C ALA A 188 -6.95 -9.85 5.43
N ASN A 189 -7.43 -8.81 6.14
CA ASN A 189 -6.97 -7.44 6.02
C ASN A 189 -5.47 -7.32 6.30
N LEU A 190 -4.96 -7.95 7.36
CA LEU A 190 -3.53 -7.89 7.66
C LEU A 190 -2.66 -8.54 6.57
N ARG A 191 -3.10 -9.66 5.98
CA ARG A 191 -2.38 -10.27 4.86
C ARG A 191 -2.38 -9.37 3.63
N GLN A 192 -3.51 -8.74 3.35
CA GLN A 192 -3.59 -7.82 2.22
C GLN A 192 -2.73 -6.57 2.44
N ALA A 193 -2.65 -6.06 3.68
CA ALA A 193 -1.77 -4.96 4.03
C ALA A 193 -0.31 -5.34 3.79
N LEU A 194 0.10 -6.52 4.25
CA LEU A 194 1.46 -6.99 4.06
C LEU A 194 1.83 -7.18 2.58
N LYS A 195 0.88 -7.58 1.72
CA LYS A 195 1.11 -7.65 0.25
C LYS A 195 1.35 -6.28 -0.41
N LEU A 196 0.72 -5.22 0.11
CA LEU A 196 0.88 -3.87 -0.41
C LEU A 196 2.21 -3.25 0.01
N TYR A 197 2.74 -3.64 1.16
CA TYR A 197 4.01 -3.16 1.67
C TYR A 197 5.17 -3.89 0.98
N GLN A 198 5.64 -3.36 -0.16
CA GLN A 198 6.73 -3.96 -0.93
C GLN A 198 8.11 -3.40 -0.57
N GLY A 199 8.17 -2.40 0.31
CA GLY A 199 9.41 -1.79 0.77
C GLY A 199 9.17 -0.44 1.46
N PRO A 200 10.26 0.28 1.78
CA PRO A 200 10.18 1.61 2.37
C PRO A 200 9.33 2.57 1.51
N LEU A 201 8.64 3.50 2.17
CA LEU A 201 7.89 4.56 1.50
C LEU A 201 8.80 5.34 0.53
N LEU A 202 8.46 5.35 -0.77
CA LEU A 202 9.21 6.03 -1.82
C LEU A 202 10.67 5.58 -1.87
N ALA A 203 10.92 4.27 -1.93
CA ALA A 203 12.24 3.66 -1.73
C ALA A 203 13.37 4.25 -2.60
N ASP A 204 13.06 4.74 -3.80
CA ASP A 204 14.04 5.33 -4.73
C ASP A 204 14.38 6.81 -4.43
N GLU A 205 13.63 7.45 -3.53
CA GLU A 205 13.79 8.87 -3.22
C GLU A 205 14.77 9.08 -2.06
N GLU A 206 15.63 10.10 -2.21
CA GLU A 206 16.52 10.59 -1.17
C GLU A 206 15.76 10.90 0.13
N ASN A 207 16.38 10.67 1.29
CA ASN A 207 15.75 10.91 2.59
C ASN A 207 15.46 12.40 2.85
N LEU A 208 14.30 12.88 2.39
CA LEU A 208 13.82 14.22 2.75
C LEU A 208 13.30 14.23 4.20
N PRO A 209 13.42 15.35 4.94
CA PRO A 209 13.03 15.43 6.35
C PRO A 209 11.58 14.97 6.62
N TRP A 210 10.65 15.32 5.73
CA TRP A 210 9.24 14.95 5.86
C TRP A 210 8.96 13.47 5.60
N MET A 211 9.92 12.68 5.10
CA MET A 211 9.78 11.23 4.89
C MET A 211 10.26 10.38 6.06
N ILE A 212 11.14 10.89 6.92
CA ILE A 212 11.79 10.10 7.99
C ILE A 212 10.75 9.48 8.93
N ALA A 213 9.87 10.30 9.51
CA ALA A 213 8.87 9.83 10.45
C ALA A 213 7.80 8.93 9.78
N PRO A 214 7.25 9.24 8.59
CA PRO A 214 6.37 8.34 7.87
C PRO A 214 6.99 6.97 7.52
N ARG A 215 8.25 6.93 7.04
CA ARG A 215 8.97 5.68 6.76
C ARG A 215 9.07 4.81 8.02
N ALA A 216 9.54 5.39 9.12
CA ALA A 216 9.65 4.68 10.39
C ALA A 216 8.30 4.18 10.93
N HIS A 217 7.22 4.97 10.75
CA HIS A 217 5.87 4.58 11.16
C HIS A 217 5.35 3.38 10.36
N LEU A 218 5.53 3.39 9.03
CA LEU A 218 5.09 2.32 8.15
C LEU A 218 5.88 1.04 8.40
N GLN A 219 7.20 1.13 8.56
CA GLN A 219 8.08 0.01 8.93
C GLN A 219 7.66 -0.61 10.27
N LYS A 220 7.44 0.21 11.32
CA LYS A 220 6.95 -0.28 12.62
C LYS A 220 5.59 -0.94 12.52
N THR A 221 4.73 -0.47 11.62
CA THR A 221 3.43 -1.08 11.36
C THR A 221 3.61 -2.43 10.65
N ALA A 222 4.50 -2.52 9.67
CA ALA A 222 4.78 -3.76 8.93
C ALA A 222 5.31 -4.84 9.86
N HIS A 223 6.28 -4.49 10.72
CA HIS A 223 6.77 -5.37 11.79
C HIS A 223 5.63 -5.95 12.63
N LYS A 224 4.72 -5.11 13.13
CA LYS A 224 3.58 -5.57 13.95
C LYS A 224 2.68 -6.54 13.20
N ILE A 225 2.43 -6.29 11.90
CA ILE A 225 1.61 -7.14 11.06
C ILE A 225 2.27 -8.50 10.84
N VAL A 226 3.56 -8.51 10.49
CA VAL A 226 4.36 -9.74 10.31
C VAL A 226 4.35 -10.56 11.59
N MET A 227 4.62 -9.93 12.74
CA MET A 227 4.61 -10.60 14.04
C MET A 227 3.24 -11.17 14.41
N GLU A 228 2.15 -10.40 14.21
CA GLU A 228 0.79 -10.87 14.51
C GLU A 228 0.39 -12.07 13.64
N LEU A 229 0.68 -12.02 12.34
CA LEU A 229 0.40 -13.11 11.41
C LEU A 229 1.29 -14.34 11.67
N GLY A 230 2.59 -14.13 11.90
CA GLY A 230 3.58 -15.16 12.15
C GLY A 230 3.30 -15.93 13.43
N VAL A 231 3.16 -15.25 14.57
CA VAL A 231 2.90 -15.88 15.88
C VAL A 231 1.58 -16.64 15.87
N ARG A 232 0.57 -16.17 15.15
CA ARG A 232 -0.69 -16.90 14.97
C ARG A 232 -0.50 -18.20 14.18
N HIS A 233 0.44 -18.24 13.23
CA HIS A 233 0.78 -19.45 12.50
C HIS A 233 1.62 -20.41 13.36
N GLU A 234 2.58 -19.90 14.14
CA GLU A 234 3.36 -20.66 15.12
C GLU A 234 2.46 -21.33 16.17
N GLY A 235 1.53 -20.59 16.78
CA GLY A 235 0.60 -21.13 17.80
C GLY A 235 -0.34 -22.22 17.27
N ARG A 236 -0.47 -22.35 15.94
CA ARG A 236 -1.21 -23.42 15.27
C ARG A 236 -0.31 -24.49 14.66
N ARG A 237 1.00 -24.47 14.97
CA ARG A 237 2.05 -25.33 14.42
C ARG A 237 2.10 -25.34 12.88
N ARG A 238 1.69 -24.24 12.24
CA ARG A 238 1.69 -24.08 10.78
C ARG A 238 3.02 -23.46 10.34
N TRP A 239 4.14 -24.13 10.64
CA TRP A 239 5.50 -23.61 10.47
C TRP A 239 5.77 -23.10 9.06
N ASN A 240 5.40 -23.84 8.01
CA ASN A 240 5.54 -23.38 6.62
C ASN A 240 4.81 -22.06 6.32
N LYS A 241 3.68 -21.78 6.99
CA LYS A 241 2.97 -20.52 6.83
C LYS A 241 3.64 -19.39 7.62
N ALA A 242 4.16 -19.68 8.81
CA ALA A 242 4.94 -18.73 9.61
C ALA A 242 6.23 -18.31 8.88
N ILE A 243 7.00 -19.29 8.38
CA ILE A 243 8.22 -19.08 7.59
C ILE A 243 7.98 -18.10 6.44
N ARG A 244 6.91 -18.31 5.64
CA ARG A 244 6.60 -17.41 4.51
C ARG A 244 6.31 -15.98 4.94
N VAL A 245 5.61 -15.80 6.07
CA VAL A 245 5.29 -14.47 6.61
C VAL A 245 6.55 -13.77 7.13
N TYR A 246 7.40 -14.47 7.87
CA TYR A 246 8.64 -13.88 8.39
C TYR A 246 9.65 -13.58 7.30
N ARG A 247 9.79 -14.44 6.28
CA ARG A 247 10.61 -14.14 5.10
C ARG A 247 10.17 -12.86 4.41
N GLN A 248 8.86 -12.71 4.15
CA GLN A 248 8.32 -11.47 3.57
C GLN A 248 8.65 -10.24 4.43
N GLY A 249 8.65 -10.40 5.77
CA GLY A 249 9.10 -9.33 6.68
C GLY A 249 10.56 -8.95 6.46
N LEU A 250 11.48 -9.94 6.44
CA LEU A 250 12.91 -9.70 6.25
C LEU A 250 13.26 -9.22 4.84
N ASP A 251 12.49 -9.60 3.82
CA ASP A 251 12.66 -9.07 2.46
C ASP A 251 12.47 -7.54 2.44
N THR A 252 11.60 -7.01 3.32
CA THR A 252 11.34 -5.56 3.44
C THR A 252 12.19 -4.86 4.51
N ASP A 253 12.58 -5.58 5.56
CA ASP A 253 13.41 -5.06 6.65
C ASP A 253 14.42 -6.13 7.10
N PRO A 254 15.56 -6.25 6.39
CA PRO A 254 16.54 -7.31 6.65
C PRO A 254 17.23 -7.24 8.02
N ILE A 255 17.14 -6.10 8.71
CA ILE A 255 17.78 -5.86 10.00
C ILE A 255 16.85 -6.11 11.20
N ASP A 256 15.61 -6.55 10.97
CA ASP A 256 14.68 -6.87 12.05
C ASP A 256 15.06 -8.18 12.74
N GLU A 257 15.88 -8.04 13.79
CA GLU A 257 16.36 -9.17 14.57
C GLU A 257 15.23 -9.99 15.23
N GLN A 258 14.08 -9.38 15.53
CA GLN A 258 12.98 -10.13 16.14
C GLN A 258 12.32 -11.05 15.11
N ILE A 259 12.04 -10.54 13.91
CA ILE A 259 11.53 -11.36 12.81
C ILE A 259 12.56 -12.45 12.45
N CYS A 260 13.86 -12.11 12.41
CA CYS A 260 14.94 -13.07 12.19
C CYS A 260 14.87 -14.24 13.19
N ARG A 261 14.80 -13.97 14.49
CA ARG A 261 14.71 -15.03 15.51
C ARG A 261 13.47 -15.92 15.36
N HIS A 262 12.32 -15.33 15.06
CA HIS A 262 11.09 -16.11 14.82
C HIS A 262 11.19 -17.00 13.56
N LEU A 263 11.84 -16.51 12.51
CA LEU A 263 12.11 -17.30 11.32
C LEU A 263 13.06 -18.47 11.62
N MET A 264 14.15 -18.22 12.34
CA MET A 264 15.09 -19.25 12.80
C MET A 264 14.38 -20.33 13.62
N GLN A 265 13.57 -19.93 14.61
CA GLN A 265 12.79 -20.85 15.43
C GLN A 265 11.78 -21.64 14.60
N SER A 266 11.08 -21.00 13.67
CA SER A 266 10.14 -21.67 12.78
C SER A 266 10.83 -22.71 11.88
N TYR A 267 12.05 -22.44 11.42
CA TYR A 267 12.86 -23.40 10.68
C TYR A 267 13.30 -24.57 11.56
N GLN A 268 13.81 -24.32 12.76
CA GLN A 268 14.18 -25.33 13.75
C GLN A 268 13.01 -26.28 14.06
N GLN A 269 11.82 -25.72 14.36
CA GLN A 269 10.60 -26.50 14.63
C GLN A 269 10.09 -27.31 13.43
N SER A 270 10.58 -27.00 12.23
CA SER A 270 10.30 -27.76 11.01
C SER A 270 11.43 -28.71 10.57
N GLY A 271 12.48 -28.85 11.40
CA GLY A 271 13.65 -29.70 11.13
C GLY A 271 14.62 -29.15 10.08
N ARG A 272 14.57 -27.85 9.77
CA ARG A 272 15.41 -27.21 8.74
C ARG A 272 16.51 -26.35 9.36
N TYR A 273 17.45 -27.00 10.04
CA TYR A 273 18.49 -26.34 10.82
C TYR A 273 19.42 -25.47 9.97
N GLU A 274 19.87 -25.95 8.81
CA GLU A 274 20.70 -25.18 7.87
C GLU A 274 20.04 -23.84 7.49
N ALA A 275 18.77 -23.87 7.10
CA ALA A 275 18.01 -22.66 6.75
C ALA A 275 17.85 -21.69 7.93
N ALA A 276 17.86 -22.17 9.17
CA ALA A 276 17.86 -21.32 10.35
C ALA A 276 19.21 -20.60 10.53
N ILE A 277 20.32 -21.29 10.31
CA ILE A 277 21.66 -20.70 10.38
C ILE A 277 21.89 -19.71 9.23
N ASP A 278 21.48 -20.04 8.00
CA ASP A 278 21.53 -19.13 6.85
C ASP A 278 20.79 -17.82 7.13
N THR A 279 19.62 -17.91 7.77
CA THR A 279 18.82 -16.75 8.16
C THR A 279 19.58 -15.84 9.13
N TYR A 280 20.29 -16.42 10.10
CA TYR A 280 21.13 -15.67 11.04
C TYR A 280 22.29 -14.98 10.34
N GLU A 281 22.99 -15.67 9.43
CA GLU A 281 24.10 -15.10 8.67
C GLU A 281 23.67 -13.94 7.77
N GLN A 282 22.50 -14.07 7.12
CA GLN A 282 21.88 -12.99 6.34
C GLN A 282 21.57 -11.78 7.22
N CYS A 283 20.99 -11.99 8.41
CA CYS A 283 20.71 -10.91 9.36
C CYS A 283 22.01 -10.23 9.84
N CYS A 284 23.08 -10.99 10.10
CA CYS A 284 24.38 -10.44 10.48
C CYS A 284 24.96 -9.56 9.37
N SER A 285 24.90 -10.06 8.14
CA SER A 285 25.38 -9.34 6.95
C SER A 285 24.60 -8.05 6.74
N ALA A 286 23.28 -8.09 6.87
CA ALA A 286 22.42 -6.90 6.75
C ALA A 286 22.70 -5.85 7.85
N LEU A 287 22.81 -6.26 9.12
CA LEU A 287 23.10 -5.36 10.23
C LEU A 287 24.45 -4.66 10.06
N LYS A 288 25.46 -5.40 9.60
CA LYS A 288 26.79 -4.85 9.33
C LYS A 288 26.75 -3.86 8.17
N ALA A 289 26.05 -4.21 7.08
CA ALA A 289 26.00 -3.39 5.87
C ALA A 289 25.17 -2.09 6.04
N GLN A 290 24.02 -2.16 6.72
CA GLN A 290 23.07 -1.04 6.76
C GLN A 290 23.25 -0.12 7.97
N VAL A 291 23.67 -0.66 9.13
CA VAL A 291 23.72 0.10 10.39
C VAL A 291 25.04 -0.07 11.15
N ALA A 292 26.02 -0.78 10.59
CA ALA A 292 27.33 -1.06 11.20
C ALA A 292 27.23 -1.63 12.63
N ARG A 293 26.24 -2.51 12.88
CA ARG A 293 26.04 -3.17 14.18
C ARG A 293 26.24 -4.68 14.08
N SER A 294 26.60 -5.27 15.21
CA SER A 294 26.58 -6.72 15.42
C SER A 294 25.21 -7.19 15.92
N PRO A 295 24.81 -8.45 15.68
CA PRO A 295 23.57 -9.01 16.21
C PRO A 295 23.55 -8.98 17.74
N SER A 296 22.34 -8.79 18.29
CA SER A 296 22.09 -8.82 19.73
C SER A 296 22.43 -10.18 20.33
N ALA A 297 22.74 -10.19 21.64
CA ALA A 297 23.03 -11.43 22.36
C ALA A 297 21.92 -12.48 22.24
N LYS A 298 20.64 -12.06 22.23
CA LYS A 298 19.50 -12.97 22.06
C LYS A 298 19.52 -13.70 20.72
N THR A 299 19.91 -13.00 19.64
CA THR A 299 19.99 -13.58 18.30
C THR A 299 21.19 -14.54 18.20
N ARG A 300 22.34 -14.16 18.76
CA ARG A 300 23.55 -15.02 18.79
C ARG A 300 23.33 -16.31 19.57
N LEU A 301 22.79 -16.22 20.79
CA LEU A 301 22.51 -17.39 21.64
C LEU A 301 21.53 -18.36 20.99
N LEU A 302 20.55 -17.86 20.23
CA LEU A 302 19.64 -18.72 19.48
C LEU A 302 20.39 -19.49 18.38
N ALA A 303 21.24 -18.81 17.61
CA ALA A 303 22.04 -19.47 16.57
C ALA A 303 22.93 -20.58 17.16
N GLU A 304 23.64 -20.28 18.25
CA GLU A 304 24.47 -21.25 18.98
C GLU A 304 23.65 -22.48 19.42
N SER A 305 22.45 -22.28 19.98
CA SER A 305 21.58 -23.38 20.39
C SER A 305 21.09 -24.28 19.24
N ILE A 306 21.00 -23.75 18.03
CA ILE A 306 20.56 -24.48 16.83
C ILE A 306 21.71 -25.29 16.25
N THR A 307 22.93 -24.75 16.25
CA THR A 307 24.14 -25.45 15.77
C THR A 307 24.50 -26.66 16.63
N HIS A 308 24.12 -26.65 17.90
CA HIS A 308 24.40 -27.73 18.86
C HIS A 308 23.24 -28.74 19.03
N ALA A 309 22.17 -28.63 18.24
CA ALA A 309 20.99 -29.50 18.30
C ALA A 309 21.03 -30.58 17.20
#